data_AF-A0A7G9YHQ6-F1
#
_entry.id   AF-A0A7G9YHQ6-F1
#
_cell.length_a   1.000
_cell.length_b   1.000
_cell.length_c   1.000
_cell.angle_alpha   90.00
_cell.angle_beta   90.00
_cell.angle_gamma   90.00
#
_symmetry.space_group_name_H-M   'P 1'
#
loop_
_entity.id
_entity.type
_entity.pdbx_description
1 polymer ?
#
loop_
_entity_poly.entity_id
_entity_poly.type
_entity_poly.pdbx_seq_one_letter_code
_entity_poly.pdbx_strand_id
1 'polypeptide(L)' 'MTSWKCSNCGYTLDADVPPEQCPSCGERCDFIDVSCYIPECDTTTGGGVDERL' A
#
# COMPACT_ATOMS: atom_id res chain seq x y z
N MET A 1 -6.39 -13.53 -1.65
CA MET A 1 -6.90 -12.28 -2.22
C MET A 1 -5.76 -11.30 -2.16
N THR A 2 -5.51 -10.62 -3.27
CA THR A 2 -4.37 -9.70 -3.41
C THR A 2 -4.89 -8.29 -3.20
N SER A 3 -4.33 -7.58 -2.23
CA SER A 3 -4.64 -6.18 -2.00
C SER A 3 -3.71 -5.32 -2.87
N TRP A 4 -4.28 -4.45 -3.68
CA TRP A 4 -3.59 -3.54 -4.57
C TRP A 4 -3.75 -2.12 -4.09
N LYS A 5 -2.67 -1.34 -4.03
CA LYS A 5 -2.69 0.07 -3.67
C LYS A 5 -2.33 0.93 -4.87
N CYS A 6 -3.21 1.85 -5.23
CA CYS A 6 -2.96 2.84 -6.27
C CYS A 6 -1.80 3.75 -5.85
N SER A 7 -0.75 3.83 -6.67
CA SER A 7 0.40 4.68 -6.40
C SER A 7 0.11 6.18 -6.57
N ASN A 8 -0.99 6.55 -7.24
CA ASN A 8 -1.36 7.95 -7.49
C ASN A 8 -2.18 8.54 -6.35
N CYS A 9 -3.32 7.91 -6.02
CA CYS A 9 -4.25 8.42 -5.00
C CYS A 9 -4.19 7.67 -3.66
N GLY A 10 -3.48 6.55 -3.58
CA GLY A 10 -3.42 5.72 -2.38
C GLY A 10 -4.62 4.80 -2.15
N TYR A 11 -5.57 4.73 -3.10
CA TYR A 11 -6.74 3.86 -3.01
C TYR A 11 -6.36 2.38 -3.00
N THR A 12 -6.86 1.63 -2.02
CA THR A 12 -6.65 0.19 -1.90
C THR A 12 -7.87 -0.58 -2.41
N LEU A 13 -7.64 -1.61 -3.23
CA LEU A 13 -8.68 -2.56 -3.65
C LEU A 13 -8.21 -3.99 -3.47
N ASP A 14 -9.14 -4.91 -3.21
CA ASP A 14 -8.87 -6.35 -3.16
C ASP A 14 -9.35 -7.01 -4.44
N ALA A 15 -8.41 -7.49 -5.25
CA ALA A 15 -8.68 -8.13 -6.54
C ALA A 15 -7.55 -9.09 -6.91
N ASP A 16 -7.85 -10.12 -7.71
CA ASP A 16 -6.82 -11.04 -8.19
C ASP A 16 -5.86 -10.35 -9.20
N VAL A 17 -6.42 -9.42 -10.01
CA VAL A 17 -5.72 -8.66 -11.05
C VAL A 17 -6.07 -7.17 -10.90
N PRO A 18 -5.09 -6.25 -10.96
CA PRO A 18 -5.35 -4.82 -10.84
C PRO A 18 -5.95 -4.27 -12.15
N PRO A 19 -6.89 -3.32 -12.07
CA PRO A 19 -7.44 -2.66 -13.26
C PRO A 19 -6.44 -1.67 -13.87
N GLU A 20 -6.52 -1.44 -15.18
CA GLU A 20 -5.71 -0.40 -15.84
C GLU A 20 -6.12 1.02 -15.42
N GLN A 21 -7.39 1.21 -15.02
CA GLN A 21 -7.92 2.48 -14.54
C GLN A 21 -8.33 2.37 -13.08
N CYS A 22 -7.91 3.36 -12.31
CA CYS A 22 -8.24 3.51 -10.91
C CYS A 22 -9.72 3.89 -10.74
N PRO A 23 -10.54 3.12 -10.01
CA PRO A 23 -11.97 3.45 -9.82
C PRO A 23 -12.19 4.67 -8.92
N SER A 24 -11.19 5.01 -8.09
CA SER A 24 -11.27 6.18 -7.21
C SER A 24 -10.87 7.48 -7.90
N CYS A 25 -9.92 7.43 -8.83
CA CYS A 25 -9.30 8.60 -9.44
C CYS A 25 -9.59 8.73 -10.95
N GLY A 26 -10.06 7.67 -11.60
CA GLY A 26 -10.45 7.67 -13.01
C GLY A 26 -9.30 7.70 -14.01
N GLU A 27 -8.05 7.67 -13.54
CA GLU A 27 -6.86 7.71 -14.39
C GLU A 27 -6.12 6.38 -14.43
N ARG A 28 -5.27 6.21 -15.45
CA ARG A 28 -4.36 5.07 -15.54
C ARG A 28 -3.27 5.21 -14.50
N CYS A 29 -3.22 4.29 -13.55
CA CYS A 29 -2.30 4.33 -12.42
C CYS A 29 -1.64 2.96 -12.23
N ASP A 30 -0.40 2.97 -11.78
CA ASP A 30 0.28 1.76 -11.34
C ASP A 30 -0.27 1.30 -9.98
N PHE A 31 -0.56 0.01 -9.90
CA PHE A 31 -1.05 -0.66 -8.69
C PHE A 31 0.06 -1.49 -8.08
N ILE A 32 0.35 -1.22 -6.81
CA ILE A 32 1.38 -1.92 -6.05
C ILE A 32 0.68 -3.01 -5.24
N ASP A 33 1.16 -4.25 -5.36
CA ASP A 33 0.71 -5.34 -4.49
C ASP A 33 1.14 -5.08 -3.04
N VAL A 34 0.16 -4.91 -2.17
CA VAL A 34 0.32 -4.73 -0.71
C VAL A 34 -0.22 -5.92 0.08
N SER A 35 -0.60 -7.01 -0.60
CA SER A 35 -1.09 -8.23 0.04
C SER A 35 -0.04 -8.93 0.90
N CYS A 36 1.24 -8.76 0.57
CA CYS A 36 2.33 -9.52 1.18
C CYS A 36 2.86 -8.91 2.48
N TYR A 37 2.19 -7.93 3.10
CA TYR A 37 2.80 -7.24 4.24
C TYR A 37 1.83 -6.58 5.22
N ILE A 38 1.46 -7.30 6.29
CA ILE A 38 1.22 -6.69 7.63
C ILE A 38 1.75 -7.70 8.67
N PRO A 39 2.76 -7.35 9.50
CA PRO A 39 2.53 -6.39 10.60
C PRO A 39 3.50 -5.19 10.75
N GLU A 40 4.64 -5.15 10.06
CA GLU A 40 5.77 -4.27 10.46
C GLU A 40 6.43 -3.48 9.30
N CYS A 41 5.70 -3.04 8.25
CA CYS A 41 6.36 -2.52 7.03
C CYS A 41 6.88 -1.11 7.30
N ASP A 42 8.09 -1.10 7.87
CA ASP A 42 8.92 0.03 8.21
C ASP A 42 8.37 0.94 9.32
N THR A 43 8.60 0.50 10.56
CA THR A 43 8.63 1.34 11.77
C THR A 43 9.79 2.36 11.78
N THR A 44 10.28 2.83 10.63
CA THR A 44 11.39 3.81 10.56
C THR A 44 10.94 5.27 10.64
N THR A 45 9.67 5.56 10.90
CA THR A 45 9.25 6.92 11.25
C THR A 45 8.05 6.91 12.20
N GLY A 46 8.31 6.67 13.48
CA GLY A 46 7.39 7.12 14.54
C GLY A 46 7.25 6.23 15.77
N GLY A 47 8.24 6.28 16.68
CA GLY A 47 7.94 6.43 18.11
C GLY A 47 8.17 5.25 19.07
N GLY A 48 9.36 5.28 19.72
CA GLY A 48 9.59 4.91 21.14
C GLY A 48 10.26 3.55 21.38
N VAL A 49 11.27 3.35 22.25
CA VAL A 49 12.05 4.18 23.20
C VAL A 49 13.35 3.43 23.58
N ASP A 50 14.43 4.19 23.83
CA ASP A 50 15.57 4.00 24.76
C ASP A 50 16.20 2.61 25.06
N GLU A 51 17.52 2.45 24.85
CA GLU A 51 18.51 2.09 25.89
C GLU A 51 19.95 1.99 25.31
N ARG A 52 20.80 2.99 25.65
CA ARG A 52 22.29 3.05 25.56
C ARG A 52 22.99 3.46 24.25
N LEU A 53 22.90 4.74 23.87
CA LEU A 53 24.02 5.45 23.23
C LEU A 53 23.99 6.93 23.59
#